data_AF-A0A1W9TJZ9-F1
#
_entry.id   AF-A0A1W9TJZ9-F1
#
_cell.length_a   1.000
_cell.length_b   1.000
_cell.length_c   1.000
_cell.angle_alpha   90.00
_cell.angle_beta   90.00
_cell.angle_gamma   90.00
#
_symmetry.space_group_name_H-M   'P 1'
#
loop_
_entity.id
_entity.type
_entity.pdbx_description
1 polymer ?
#
loop_
_entity_poly.entity_id
_entity_poly.type
_entity_poly.pdbx_seq_one_letter_code
_entity_poly.pdbx_strand_id
1 'polypeptide(L)'
;MIFQWKHGLIWITFELVYEGKGIKIDNCILDTGSATTAIDIDLIDFNYRKPATIKRLFGIGGGTHEVVAQKVDKIIIDEIELNDIEIEFGGIKSELGINGFISKNRTKGSSRRREAVALNN
;
A
#
# COMPACT_ATOMS: atom_id res chain seq x y z
N MET A 1 -7.81 -15.08 -11.50
CA MET A 1 -6.80 -14.03 -11.75
C MET A 1 -6.32 -14.01 -13.18
N ILE A 2 -6.01 -12.81 -13.69
CA ILE A 2 -5.02 -12.68 -14.75
C ILE A 2 -3.90 -11.80 -14.18
N PHE A 3 -2.88 -12.41 -13.60
CA PHE A 3 -1.59 -11.73 -13.44
C PHE A 3 -1.10 -11.36 -14.84
N GLN A 4 -0.87 -10.08 -15.09
CA GLN A 4 -0.37 -9.62 -16.38
C GLN A 4 1.10 -9.29 -16.27
N TRP A 5 1.94 -10.07 -16.95
CA TRP A 5 3.35 -9.72 -17.09
C TRP A 5 3.52 -8.72 -18.24
N LYS A 6 3.86 -7.46 -17.93
CA LYS A 6 4.20 -6.43 -18.92
C LYS A 6 5.31 -5.53 -18.41
N HIS A 7 6.25 -5.20 -19.29
CA HIS A 7 7.42 -4.34 -18.98
C HIS A 7 8.26 -4.82 -17.79
N GLY A 8 8.38 -6.13 -17.58
CA GLY A 8 9.16 -6.69 -16.47
C GLY A 8 8.47 -6.64 -15.10
N LEU A 9 7.19 -6.27 -15.06
CA LEU A 9 6.41 -6.14 -13.84
C LEU A 9 5.19 -7.06 -13.88
N ILE A 10 4.74 -7.49 -12.70
CA ILE A 10 3.48 -8.22 -12.52
C ILE A 10 2.39 -7.21 -12.20
N TRP A 11 1.43 -7.08 -13.09
CA TRP A 11 0.29 -6.20 -12.96
C TRP A 11 -0.92 -6.97 -12.49
N ILE A 12 -1.64 -6.38 -11.55
CA ILE A 12 -2.79 -6.96 -10.90
C ILE A 12 -3.95 -5.97 -10.83
N THR A 13 -5.11 -6.54 -10.60
CA THR A 13 -6.33 -5.85 -10.23
C THR A 13 -6.86 -6.54 -8.98
N PHE A 14 -7.31 -5.76 -8.01
CA PHE A 14 -7.85 -6.28 -6.75
C PHE A 14 -9.03 -5.42 -6.30
N GLU A 15 -9.79 -5.92 -5.34
CA GLU A 15 -10.83 -5.14 -4.68
C GLU A 15 -10.33 -4.67 -3.32
N LEU A 16 -10.49 -3.38 -3.06
CA LEU A 16 -10.29 -2.75 -1.77
C LEU A 16 -11.64 -2.52 -1.11
N VAL A 17 -11.82 -3.00 0.12
CA VAL A 17 -12.99 -2.66 0.94
C VAL A 17 -12.58 -1.57 1.93
N TYR A 18 -13.14 -0.38 1.76
CA TYR A 18 -12.87 0.79 2.58
C TYR A 18 -14.16 1.35 3.17
N GLU A 19 -14.30 1.25 4.49
CA GLU A 19 -15.52 1.62 5.24
C GLU A 19 -16.76 0.89 4.69
N GLY A 20 -16.60 -0.40 4.40
CA GLY A 20 -17.65 -1.26 3.84
C GLY A 20 -17.95 -1.05 2.35
N LYS A 21 -17.30 -0.08 1.69
CA LYS A 21 -17.44 0.15 0.24
C LYS A 21 -16.36 -0.63 -0.52
N GLY A 22 -16.79 -1.53 -1.40
CA GLY A 22 -15.90 -2.26 -2.32
C GLY A 22 -15.51 -1.39 -3.52
N ILE A 23 -14.22 -1.32 -3.81
CA ILE A 23 -13.63 -0.47 -4.85
C ILE A 23 -12.65 -1.32 -5.65
N LYS A 24 -12.86 -1.43 -6.95
CA LYS A 24 -11.95 -2.13 -7.84
C LYS A 24 -10.77 -1.24 -8.17
N ILE A 25 -9.56 -1.67 -7.81
CA ILE A 25 -8.31 -0.98 -8.12
C ILE A 25 -7.59 -1.78 -9.20
N ASP A 26 -7.47 -1.20 -10.40
CA ASP A 26 -6.78 -1.77 -11.54
C ASP A 26 -5.38 -1.17 -11.72
N ASN A 27 -4.58 -1.71 -12.64
CA ASN A 27 -3.24 -1.20 -12.97
C ASN A 27 -2.31 -1.04 -11.76
N CYS A 28 -2.34 -2.01 -10.85
CA CYS A 28 -1.43 -2.07 -9.71
C CYS A 28 -0.28 -3.03 -9.95
N ILE A 29 0.85 -2.79 -9.29
CA ILE A 29 2.03 -3.66 -9.35
C ILE A 29 2.05 -4.58 -8.13
N LEU A 30 2.30 -5.88 -8.34
CA LEU A 30 2.72 -6.75 -7.25
C LEU A 30 4.22 -6.54 -6.99
N ASP A 31 4.55 -5.85 -5.90
CA ASP A 31 5.90 -5.43 -5.54
C ASP A 31 6.34 -6.03 -4.20
N THR A 32 7.08 -7.13 -4.26
CA THR A 32 7.65 -7.77 -3.07
C THR A 32 8.86 -7.03 -2.47
N GLY A 33 9.43 -6.06 -3.21
CA GLY A 33 10.55 -5.24 -2.78
C GLY A 33 10.13 -4.04 -1.92
N SER A 34 8.88 -3.58 -2.07
CA SER A 34 8.30 -2.55 -1.21
C SER A 34 8.02 -3.04 0.21
N ALA A 35 8.13 -2.12 1.18
CA ALA A 35 7.85 -2.39 2.58
C ALA A 35 6.35 -2.29 2.93
N THR A 36 5.57 -1.58 2.12
CA THR A 36 4.18 -1.21 2.39
C THR A 36 3.35 -1.30 1.12
N THR A 37 2.02 -1.31 1.27
CA THR A 37 1.08 -1.25 0.15
C THR A 37 0.61 0.20 0.05
N ALA A 38 0.69 0.78 -1.15
CA ALA A 38 0.20 2.14 -1.39
C ALA A 38 -0.70 2.21 -2.62
N ILE A 39 -1.70 3.08 -2.55
CA ILE A 39 -2.72 3.27 -3.58
C ILE A 39 -2.91 4.77 -3.80
N ASP A 40 -3.22 5.15 -5.04
CA ASP A 40 -3.59 6.52 -5.32
C ASP A 40 -4.86 6.93 -4.55
N ILE A 41 -4.78 8.03 -3.82
CA ILE A 41 -5.85 8.52 -2.96
C ILE A 41 -7.10 8.93 -3.75
N ASP A 42 -6.95 9.36 -5.00
CA ASP A 42 -8.06 9.83 -5.84
C ASP A 42 -8.95 8.67 -6.35
N LEU A 43 -8.54 7.42 -6.12
CA LEU A 43 -9.31 6.22 -6.50
C LEU A 43 -10.37 5.85 -5.46
N ILE A 44 -10.38 6.51 -4.31
CA ILE A 44 -11.30 6.22 -3.21
C ILE A 44 -11.99 7.49 -2.70
N ASP A 45 -13.18 7.32 -2.12
CA ASP A 45 -13.85 8.35 -1.32
C ASP A 45 -13.14 8.45 0.04
N PHE A 46 -11.98 9.10 0.06
CA PHE A 46 -11.07 9.09 1.20
C PHE A 46 -11.66 9.82 2.43
N ASN A 47 -11.78 9.11 3.55
CA ASN A 47 -12.25 9.68 4.80
C ASN A 47 -11.08 10.25 5.61
N TYR A 48 -10.85 11.56 5.46
CA TYR A 48 -9.83 12.30 6.20
C TYR A 48 -10.07 12.37 7.72
N ARG A 49 -11.25 11.99 8.22
CA ARG A 49 -11.56 11.95 9.66
C ARG A 49 -11.18 10.64 10.32
N LYS A 50 -10.91 9.58 9.53
CA LYS A 50 -10.50 8.27 10.04
C LYS A 50 -9.09 8.36 10.66
N PRO A 51 -8.82 7.68 11.80
CA PRO A 51 -7.50 7.69 12.41
C PRO A 51 -6.41 7.30 11.41
N ALA A 52 -5.38 8.13 11.31
CA ALA A 52 -4.36 8.00 10.29
C ALA A 52 -2.97 8.36 10.82
N THR A 53 -1.95 7.85 10.13
CA THR A 53 -0.55 8.26 10.35
C THR A 53 0.00 8.87 9.07
N ILE A 54 0.60 10.05 9.15
CA ILE A 54 1.33 10.63 8.02
C ILE A 54 2.71 9.96 7.94
N LYS A 55 3.07 9.49 6.75
CA LYS A 55 4.36 8.85 6.49
C LYS A 55 5.01 9.45 5.24
N ARG A 56 6.28 9.12 5.06
CA ARG A 56 7.04 9.44 3.86
C ARG A 56 7.53 8.16 3.22
N LEU A 57 7.22 8.00 1.94
CA LEU A 57 7.76 6.94 1.11
C LEU A 57 9.05 7.40 0.44
N PHE A 58 10.00 6.47 0.34
CA PHE A 58 11.30 6.68 -0.32
C PHE A 58 11.45 5.63 -1.41
N GLY A 59 11.65 6.09 -2.64
CA GLY A 59 11.81 5.23 -3.81
C GLY A 59 13.21 5.30 -4.41
N ILE A 60 13.46 4.41 -5.37
CA ILE A 60 14.62 4.50 -6.25
C ILE A 60 14.47 5.80 -7.07
N GLY A 61 15.51 6.63 -7.11
CA GLY A 61 15.47 7.96 -7.74
C GLY A 61 15.43 9.13 -6.76
N GLY A 62 15.43 8.87 -5.44
CA GLY A 62 15.57 9.92 -4.41
C GLY A 62 14.31 10.76 -4.16
N GLY A 63 13.22 10.46 -4.87
CA GLY A 63 11.92 11.08 -4.65
C GLY A 63 11.32 10.70 -3.29
N THR A 64 10.60 11.64 -2.69
CA THR A 64 9.85 11.45 -1.45
C THR A 64 8.39 11.76 -1.68
N HIS A 65 7.50 10.89 -1.22
CA HIS A 65 6.06 11.10 -1.29
C HIS A 65 5.48 11.14 0.12
N GLU A 66 4.80 12.22 0.50
CA GLU A 66 3.94 12.21 1.69
C GLU A 66 2.69 11.36 1.41
N VAL A 67 2.40 10.45 2.34
CA VAL A 67 1.23 9.56 2.26
C VAL A 67 0.52 9.53 3.60
N VAL A 68 -0.78 9.25 3.56
CA VAL A 68 -1.64 9.06 4.73
C VAL A 68 -1.95 7.58 4.87
N ALA A 69 -1.46 6.96 5.94
CA ALA A 69 -1.69 5.57 6.24
C ALA A 69 -2.96 5.40 7.07
N GLN A 70 -3.89 4.56 6.60
CA GLN A 70 -5.12 4.22 7.31
C GLN A 70 -5.38 2.71 7.25
N LYS A 71 -6.00 2.18 8.31
CA LYS A 71 -6.56 0.83 8.26
C LYS A 71 -7.72 0.75 7.27
N VAL A 72 -7.80 -0.35 6.55
CA VAL A 72 -8.92 -0.68 5.66
C VAL A 72 -9.58 -1.96 6.13
N ASP A 73 -10.78 -2.26 5.65
CA ASP A 73 -11.50 -3.46 6.09
C ASP A 73 -10.79 -4.71 5.55
N LYS A 74 -10.59 -4.75 4.22
CA LYS A 74 -9.85 -5.83 3.55
C LYS A 74 -9.39 -5.48 2.15
N ILE A 75 -8.42 -6.26 1.68
CA ILE A 75 -8.08 -6.41 0.26
C ILE A 75 -8.54 -7.80 -0.18
N ILE A 76 -9.16 -7.89 -1.35
CA ILE A 76 -9.60 -9.14 -1.96
C ILE A 76 -8.87 -9.32 -3.28
N ILE A 77 -8.15 -10.44 -3.41
CA ILE A 77 -7.46 -10.86 -4.63
C ILE A 77 -7.99 -12.25 -4.99
N ASP A 78 -8.83 -12.33 -6.02
CA ASP A 78 -9.65 -13.51 -6.33
C ASP A 78 -10.43 -14.00 -5.08
N GLU A 79 -10.16 -15.23 -4.61
CA GLU A 79 -10.81 -15.85 -3.46
C GLU A 79 -10.06 -15.59 -2.14
N ILE A 80 -8.94 -14.86 -2.19
CA ILE A 80 -8.11 -14.57 -1.03
C ILE A 80 -8.53 -13.24 -0.43
N GLU A 81 -9.01 -13.27 0.81
CA GLU A 81 -9.26 -12.08 1.61
C GLU A 81 -8.13 -11.84 2.61
N LEU A 82 -7.58 -10.62 2.57
CA LEU A 82 -6.61 -10.14 3.53
C LEU A 82 -7.29 -9.08 4.40
N ASN A 83 -7.36 -9.32 5.71
CA ASN A 83 -8.03 -8.44 6.68
C ASN A 83 -7.00 -7.70 7.57
N ASP A 84 -7.45 -6.68 8.29
CA ASP A 84 -6.62 -5.87 9.22
C ASP A 84 -5.34 -5.31 8.56
N ILE A 85 -5.51 -4.73 7.37
CA ILE A 85 -4.42 -4.17 6.57
C ILE A 85 -4.37 -2.66 6.77
N GLU A 86 -3.16 -2.11 6.89
CA GLU A 86 -2.92 -0.67 6.76
C GLU A 86 -2.45 -0.37 5.34
N ILE A 87 -3.10 0.59 4.67
CA ILE A 87 -2.74 1.05 3.32
C ILE A 87 -2.30 2.50 3.40
N GLU A 88 -1.31 2.84 2.59
CA GLU A 88 -0.83 4.21 2.40
C GLU A 88 -1.51 4.84 1.18
N PHE A 89 -2.17 5.97 1.41
CA PHE A 89 -2.86 6.74 0.37
C PHE A 89 -2.08 8.02 0.07
N GLY A 90 -1.81 8.29 -1.20
CA GLY A 90 -1.17 9.53 -1.63
C GLY A 90 -1.28 9.73 -3.14
N GLY A 91 -0.60 10.74 -3.68
CA GLY A 91 -0.47 10.89 -5.13
C GLY A 91 0.51 9.85 -5.67
N ILE A 92 0.00 8.73 -6.20
CA ILE A 92 0.79 7.59 -6.68
C ILE A 92 0.80 7.52 -8.21
N LYS A 93 -0.24 8.05 -8.86
CA LYS A 93 -0.44 8.00 -10.31
C LYS A 93 0.81 8.42 -11.05
N SER A 94 1.42 7.46 -11.73
CA SER A 94 2.62 7.66 -12.52
C SER A 94 2.27 7.94 -13.99
N GLU A 95 3.24 8.45 -14.75
CA GLU A 95 3.14 8.57 -16.22
C GLU A 95 2.89 7.21 -16.90
N LEU A 96 3.22 6.11 -16.21
CA LEU A 96 2.97 4.74 -16.65
C LEU A 96 1.56 4.24 -16.30
N GLY A 97 0.71 5.09 -15.69
CA GLY A 97 -0.65 4.75 -15.29
C GLY A 97 -0.72 3.77 -14.12
N ILE A 98 0.29 3.76 -13.25
CA ILE A 98 0.30 2.91 -12.05
C ILE A 98 -0.61 3.55 -10.99
N ASN A 99 -1.62 2.81 -10.58
CA ASN A 99 -2.60 3.25 -9.57
C ASN A 99 -2.22 2.84 -8.14
N GLY A 100 -1.23 1.98 -7.99
CA GLY A 100 -0.77 1.50 -6.70
C GLY A 100 0.20 0.33 -6.79
N PHE A 101 0.72 -0.09 -5.65
CA PHE A 101 1.52 -1.30 -5.52
C PHE A 101 1.11 -2.08 -4.27
N ILE A 102 1.02 -3.40 -4.41
CA ILE A 102 0.77 -4.34 -3.33
C ILE A 102 2.08 -4.99 -2.93
N SER A 103 2.41 -4.93 -1.64
CA SER A 103 3.52 -5.69 -1.08
C SER A 103 3.03 -6.74 -0.09
N LYS A 104 3.99 -7.53 0.43
CA LYS A 104 3.77 -8.37 1.61
C LYS A 104 3.64 -7.48 2.86
N ASN A 105 2.51 -6.80 3.01
CA ASN A 105 2.31 -5.85 4.09
C ASN A 105 2.74 -6.48 5.43
N ARG A 106 3.81 -5.93 6.03
CA ARG A 106 4.28 -6.38 7.34
C ARG A 106 3.46 -5.64 8.37
N THR A 107 2.36 -6.23 8.82
CA THR A 107 1.63 -5.73 9.98
C THR A 107 2.63 -5.53 11.12
N LYS A 108 2.79 -4.26 11.54
CA LYS A 108 3.68 -3.84 12.64
C LYS A 108 3.21 -4.33 14.03
N GLY A 109 2.46 -5.43 14.07
CA GLY A 109 1.98 -6.13 15.27
C GLY A 109 2.94 -7.21 15.79
N SER A 110 3.98 -7.61 15.05
CA SER A 110 5.08 -8.40 15.60
C SER A 110 6.25 -7.48 15.93
N SER A 111 6.28 -6.97 17.15
CA SER A 111 7.40 -6.21 17.71
C SER A 111 8.72 -6.98 17.57
N ARG A 112 9.56 -6.60 16.60
CA ARG A 112 11.01 -6.59 16.83
C ARG A 112 11.34 -5.21 17.37
N ARG A 113 11.40 -5.12 18.71
CA ARG A 113 12.13 -4.05 19.39
C ARG A 113 13.53 -4.03 18.76
N ARG A 114 13.89 -2.97 18.06
CA ARG A 114 15.30 -2.65 17.87
C ARG A 114 15.75 -2.10 19.20
N GLU A 115 16.45 -2.91 19.99
CA GLU A 115 17.27 -2.39 21.07
C GLU A 115 18.29 -1.44 20.42
N ALA A 116 18.13 -0.15 20.70
CA ALA A 116 19.22 0.78 20.52
C ALA A 116 20.26 0.41 21.57
N VAL A 117 21.34 -0.23 21.13
CA VAL A 117 22.58 -0.29 21.91
C VAL A 117 23.04 1.15 22.02
N ALA A 118 22.83 1.75 23.19
CA ALA A 118 23.54 2.95 23.59
C ALA A 118 25.03 2.58 23.62
N LEU A 119 25.78 3.05 22.64
CA LEU A 119 27.23 3.11 22.73
C LEU A 119 27.54 4.28 23.66
N ASN A 120 27.74 3.97 24.94
CA ASN A 120 28.44 4.86 25.85
C ASN A 120 29.91 4.91 25.42
N ASN A 121 30.37 6.10 25.06
CA ASN A 121 31.76 6.54 25.25
C ASN A 121 31.72 7.72 26.21
#